data_AF-A0A453LS94-F1
#
_entry.id   AF-A0A453LS94-F1
#
_cell.length_a   1.000
_cell.length_b   1.000
_cell.length_c   1.000
_cell.angle_alpha   90.00
_cell.angle_beta   90.00
_cell.angle_gamma   90.00
#
_symmetry.space_group_name_H-M   'P 1'
#
loop_
_entity.id
_entity.type
_entity.pdbx_description
1 polymer ?
#
loop_
_entity_poly.entity_id
_entity_poly.type
_entity_poly.pdbx_seq_one_letter_code
_entity_poly.pdbx_strand_id
1 'polypeptide(L)'
;QRAGLFPTFDLLSVYSRLHGTDFLHPILERFLDKAKLSPDYFIADCEDMLKVAAIVDELPLALHDKYVFCQSPVDVRDDISTQGLTQFAENYAKKGTVRLKEIFTPGTLRVPTTHNQLQELESVHKVLELYVWLSYRFDDSFPDRELAASQKSICSMLIEEYLERSGWQQQGQRRVLRTPRKLRREYDALQLRGYFREIDARSK
;
A
#
# COMPACT_ATOMS: atom_id res chain seq x y z
N GLN A 1 -19.51 -26.47 3.71
CA GLN A 1 -18.74 -25.24 3.47
C GLN A 1 -17.65 -25.17 4.54
N ARG A 2 -16.43 -24.75 4.22
CA ARG A 2 -15.32 -24.62 5.19
C ARG A 2 -15.04 -23.14 5.46
N ALA A 3 -14.59 -22.78 6.66
CA ALA A 3 -14.26 -21.42 7.05
C ALA A 3 -12.74 -21.16 7.02
N GLY A 4 -12.34 -20.00 6.51
CA GLY A 4 -10.93 -19.58 6.49
C GLY A 4 -10.49 -19.03 7.84
N LEU A 5 -9.31 -19.43 8.29
CA LEU A 5 -8.64 -18.90 9.48
C LEU A 5 -7.38 -18.15 9.08
N PHE A 6 -7.03 -17.13 9.85
CA PHE A 6 -5.85 -16.31 9.61
C PHE A 6 -4.92 -16.34 10.84
N PRO A 7 -3.58 -16.36 10.65
CA PRO A 7 -2.64 -16.30 11.77
C PRO A 7 -2.80 -15.01 12.59
N THR A 8 -3.10 -15.14 13.88
CA THR A 8 -3.20 -13.99 14.79
C THR A 8 -1.83 -13.61 15.34
N PHE A 9 -1.66 -12.32 15.68
CA PHE A 9 -0.41 -11.85 16.29
C PHE A 9 -0.04 -12.63 17.56
N ASP A 10 -1.02 -12.92 18.43
CA ASP A 10 -0.76 -13.65 19.68
C ASP A 10 -0.10 -15.02 19.43
N LEU A 11 -0.59 -15.76 18.43
CA LEU A 11 -0.03 -17.05 18.04
C LEU A 11 1.39 -16.89 17.48
N LEU A 12 1.60 -15.94 16.58
CA LEU A 12 2.92 -15.68 15.98
C LEU A 12 3.93 -15.21 17.05
N SER A 13 3.48 -14.43 18.05
CA SER A 13 4.32 -13.99 19.16
C SER A 13 4.79 -15.17 20.03
N VAL A 14 3.96 -16.18 20.23
CA VAL A 14 4.33 -17.42 20.93
C VAL A 14 5.41 -18.16 20.14
N TYR A 15 5.24 -18.29 18.82
CA TYR A 15 6.23 -18.92 17.95
C TYR A 15 7.58 -18.17 17.94
N SER A 16 7.57 -16.84 17.92
CA SER A 16 8.78 -16.01 18.09
C SER A 16 9.53 -16.40 19.36
N ARG A 17 8.84 -16.42 20.51
CA ARG A 17 9.45 -16.77 21.80
C ARG A 17 9.99 -18.20 21.85
N LEU A 18 9.27 -19.15 21.27
CA LEU A 18 9.69 -20.56 21.23
C LEU A 18 10.93 -20.79 20.37
N HIS A 19 11.12 -19.98 19.33
CA HIS A 19 12.23 -20.13 18.38
C HIS A 19 13.35 -19.11 18.58
N GLY A 20 13.20 -18.15 19.50
CA GLY A 20 14.21 -17.14 19.81
C GLY A 20 14.51 -16.22 18.62
N THR A 21 13.49 -15.89 17.81
CA THR A 21 13.64 -15.04 16.63
C THR A 21 12.49 -14.05 16.52
N ASP A 22 12.79 -12.85 16.02
CA ASP A 22 11.81 -11.81 15.70
C ASP A 22 11.67 -11.61 14.18
N PHE A 23 12.15 -12.58 13.40
CA PHE A 23 11.93 -12.65 11.96
C PHE A 23 10.55 -13.25 11.70
N LEU A 24 9.62 -12.45 11.19
CA LEU A 24 8.23 -12.80 11.00
C LEU A 24 8.03 -13.81 9.86
N HIS A 25 8.80 -13.72 8.78
CA HIS A 25 8.72 -14.65 7.65
C HIS A 25 8.93 -16.12 8.09
N PRO A 26 10.06 -16.50 8.72
CA PRO A 26 10.27 -17.90 9.13
C PRO A 26 9.30 -18.35 10.21
N ILE A 27 8.80 -17.43 11.06
CA ILE A 27 7.73 -17.74 12.01
C ILE A 27 6.44 -18.10 11.29
N LEU A 28 6.03 -17.27 10.33
CA LEU A 28 4.79 -17.43 9.56
C LEU A 28 4.86 -18.70 8.71
N GLU A 29 5.94 -18.91 7.96
CA GLU A 29 6.15 -20.11 7.14
C GLU A 29 6.02 -21.39 7.97
N ARG A 30 6.66 -21.41 9.14
CA ARG A 30 6.59 -22.56 10.05
C ARG A 30 5.21 -22.75 10.65
N PHE A 31 4.52 -21.66 11.02
CA PHE A 31 3.15 -21.72 11.50
C PHE A 31 2.25 -22.36 10.43
N LEU A 32 2.36 -21.92 9.18
CA LEU A 32 1.57 -22.43 8.06
C LEU A 32 1.85 -23.91 7.78
N ASP A 33 3.12 -24.34 7.84
CA ASP A 33 3.51 -25.74 7.66
C ASP A 33 3.01 -26.66 8.79
N LYS A 34 2.95 -26.16 10.04
CA LYS A 34 2.61 -26.97 11.22
C LYS A 34 1.16 -26.84 11.68
N ALA A 35 0.39 -25.91 11.14
CA ALA A 35 -1.00 -25.68 11.54
C ALA A 35 -1.85 -26.94 11.33
N LYS A 36 -2.47 -27.43 12.42
CA LYS A 36 -3.44 -28.52 12.38
C LYS A 36 -4.83 -27.96 12.65
N LEU A 37 -5.74 -28.20 11.73
CA LEU A 37 -7.12 -27.70 11.78
C LEU A 37 -8.11 -28.86 11.77
N SER A 38 -9.30 -28.62 12.33
CA SER A 38 -10.41 -29.56 12.13
C SER A 38 -10.92 -29.49 10.67
N PRO A 39 -11.68 -30.49 10.20
CA PRO A 39 -12.10 -30.58 8.80
C PRO A 39 -12.89 -29.36 8.29
N ASP A 40 -13.57 -28.64 9.18
CA ASP A 40 -14.42 -27.50 8.86
C ASP A 40 -13.63 -26.20 8.58
N TYR A 41 -12.31 -26.19 8.80
CA TYR A 41 -11.48 -25.00 8.62
C TYR A 41 -10.33 -25.22 7.66
N PHE A 42 -9.81 -24.13 7.11
CA PHE A 42 -8.55 -24.06 6.35
C PHE A 42 -7.80 -22.78 6.70
N ILE A 43 -6.48 -22.74 6.49
CA ILE A 43 -5.74 -21.48 6.59
C ILE A 43 -5.96 -20.69 5.29
N ALA A 44 -6.36 -19.43 5.41
CA ALA A 44 -6.52 -18.53 4.28
C ALA A 44 -5.17 -18.29 3.58
N ASP A 45 -5.22 -17.86 2.32
CA ASP A 45 -4.01 -17.56 1.55
C ASP A 45 -3.22 -16.43 2.24
N CYS A 46 -1.94 -16.72 2.49
CA CYS A 46 -0.99 -15.84 3.17
C CYS A 46 0.23 -15.55 2.29
N GLU A 47 0.18 -15.83 0.97
CA GLU A 47 1.33 -15.64 0.06
C GLU A 47 1.83 -14.18 0.06
N ASP A 48 0.91 -13.22 -0.03
CA ASP A 48 1.28 -11.80 -0.02
C ASP A 48 1.81 -11.37 1.36
N MET A 49 1.24 -11.91 2.44
CA MET A 49 1.74 -11.68 3.81
C MET A 49 3.19 -12.17 3.98
N LEU A 50 3.52 -13.35 3.44
CA LEU A 50 4.89 -13.89 3.44
C LEU A 50 5.85 -12.99 2.66
N LYS A 51 5.46 -12.53 1.47
CA LYS A 51 6.28 -11.62 0.66
C LYS A 51 6.57 -10.31 1.39
N VAL A 52 5.55 -9.72 2.03
CA VAL A 52 5.75 -8.51 2.85
C VAL A 52 6.63 -8.82 4.06
N ALA A 53 6.44 -9.97 4.72
CA ALA A 53 7.25 -10.39 5.86
C ALA A 53 8.74 -10.45 5.51
N ALA A 54 9.09 -10.98 4.33
CA ALA A 54 10.46 -11.00 3.83
C ALA A 54 11.06 -9.60 3.68
N ILE A 55 10.27 -8.61 3.26
CA ILE A 55 10.73 -7.22 3.11
C ILE A 55 10.96 -6.58 4.48
N VAL A 56 9.99 -6.67 5.38
CA VAL A 56 10.04 -5.98 6.68
C VAL A 56 10.97 -6.65 7.68
N ASP A 57 11.35 -7.90 7.44
CA ASP A 57 12.32 -8.61 8.27
C ASP A 57 13.75 -8.08 8.15
N GLU A 58 14.08 -7.45 7.03
CA GLU A 58 15.36 -6.77 6.81
C GLU A 58 15.47 -5.43 7.56
N LEU A 59 14.36 -4.97 8.18
CA LEU A 59 14.27 -3.69 8.85
C LEU A 59 14.28 -3.86 10.39
N PRO A 60 14.87 -2.91 11.14
CA PRO A 60 14.92 -2.94 12.60
C PRO A 60 13.56 -2.54 13.22
N LEU A 61 12.52 -3.30 12.90
CA LEU A 61 11.14 -3.10 13.37
C LEU A 61 10.79 -4.09 14.49
N ALA A 62 9.94 -3.66 15.42
CA ALA A 62 9.36 -4.56 16.40
C ALA A 62 8.49 -5.62 15.71
N LEU A 63 8.42 -6.84 16.28
CA LEU A 63 7.64 -7.94 15.71
C LEU A 63 6.18 -7.57 15.45
N HIS A 64 5.58 -6.77 16.34
CA HIS A 64 4.21 -6.28 16.17
C HIS A 64 4.08 -5.35 14.96
N ASP A 65 5.02 -4.43 14.77
CA ASP A 65 4.97 -3.49 13.65
C ASP A 65 5.16 -4.22 12.32
N LYS A 66 6.08 -5.19 12.27
CA LYS A 66 6.23 -6.11 11.13
C LYS A 66 4.90 -6.79 10.80
N TYR A 67 4.19 -7.31 11.82
CA TYR A 67 2.88 -7.92 11.64
C TYR A 67 1.84 -6.94 11.08
N VAL A 68 1.79 -5.70 11.58
CA VAL A 68 0.89 -4.66 11.07
C VAL A 68 1.18 -4.34 9.60
N PHE A 69 2.46 -4.19 9.20
CA PHE A 69 2.82 -4.00 7.79
C PHE A 69 2.39 -5.19 6.92
N CYS A 70 2.56 -6.43 7.40
CA CYS A 70 2.10 -7.64 6.74
C CYS A 70 0.57 -7.74 6.58
N GLN A 71 -0.20 -7.04 7.40
CA GLN A 71 -1.66 -6.95 7.29
C GLN A 71 -2.13 -5.84 6.34
N SER A 72 -1.22 -5.00 5.85
CA SER A 72 -1.58 -3.87 5.00
C SER A 72 -2.04 -4.32 3.60
N PRO A 73 -2.96 -3.58 2.95
CA PRO A 73 -3.56 -3.96 1.67
C PRO A 73 -2.64 -3.63 0.48
N VAL A 74 -1.40 -4.11 0.50
CA VAL A 74 -0.42 -3.88 -0.57
C VAL A 74 -0.55 -4.91 -1.68
N ASP A 75 -0.58 -4.44 -2.92
CA ASP A 75 -0.47 -5.29 -4.10
C ASP A 75 1.00 -5.59 -4.39
N VAL A 76 1.49 -6.73 -3.92
CA VAL A 76 2.90 -7.16 -4.08
C VAL A 76 3.28 -7.51 -5.53
N ARG A 77 2.32 -7.51 -6.46
CA ARG A 77 2.56 -7.71 -7.89
C ARG A 77 2.80 -6.39 -8.62
N ASP A 78 2.49 -5.27 -7.97
CA ASP A 78 2.73 -3.92 -8.47
C ASP A 78 4.02 -3.37 -7.86
N ASP A 79 5.03 -3.14 -8.71
CA ASP A 79 6.36 -2.70 -8.29
C ASP A 79 6.32 -1.35 -7.55
N ILE A 80 5.46 -0.43 -8.00
CA ILE A 80 5.30 0.90 -7.38
C ILE A 80 4.70 0.77 -5.98
N SER A 81 3.67 -0.07 -5.81
CA SER A 81 3.06 -0.35 -4.49
C SER A 81 4.05 -0.99 -3.53
N THR A 82 4.80 -1.99 -4.01
CA THR A 82 5.84 -2.68 -3.21
C THR A 82 6.98 -1.73 -2.82
N GLN A 83 7.40 -0.85 -3.73
CA GLN A 83 8.38 0.20 -3.45
C GLN A 83 7.84 1.21 -2.42
N GLY A 84 6.58 1.62 -2.54
CA GLY A 84 5.91 2.51 -1.58
C GLY A 84 5.87 1.92 -0.17
N LEU A 85 5.49 0.64 -0.04
CA LEU A 85 5.53 -0.10 1.22
C LEU A 85 6.94 -0.12 1.83
N THR A 86 7.93 -0.52 1.04
CA THR A 86 9.33 -0.60 1.48
C THR A 86 9.82 0.75 2.00
N GLN A 87 9.53 1.83 1.27
CA GLN A 87 9.92 3.19 1.65
C GLN A 87 9.21 3.68 2.91
N PHE A 88 7.92 3.35 3.10
CA PHE A 88 7.20 3.69 4.33
C PHE A 88 7.77 2.92 5.53
N ALA A 89 8.00 1.61 5.38
CA ALA A 89 8.57 0.77 6.42
C ALA A 89 9.99 1.22 6.80
N GLU A 90 10.84 1.56 5.82
CA GLU A 90 12.18 2.10 6.07
C GLU A 90 12.16 3.44 6.80
N ASN A 91 11.34 4.39 6.34
CA ASN A 91 11.25 5.70 6.99
C ASN A 91 10.71 5.57 8.43
N TYR A 92 9.74 4.68 8.64
CA TYR A 92 9.22 4.36 9.95
C TYR A 92 10.31 3.76 10.85
N ALA A 93 11.04 2.75 10.38
CA ALA A 93 12.13 2.11 11.12
C ALA A 93 13.25 3.10 11.50
N LYS A 94 13.61 4.02 10.58
CA LYS A 94 14.72 4.96 10.76
C LYS A 94 14.35 6.18 11.61
N LYS A 95 13.13 6.71 11.46
CA LYS A 95 12.75 8.03 11.99
C LYS A 95 11.57 7.99 12.95
N GLY A 96 10.83 6.90 13.01
CA GLY A 96 9.55 6.80 13.73
C GLY A 96 8.43 7.65 13.12
N THR A 97 8.66 8.33 12.00
CA THR A 97 7.67 9.19 11.34
C THR A 97 7.85 9.15 9.82
N VAL A 98 6.74 9.01 9.12
CA VAL A 98 6.65 8.94 7.66
C VAL A 98 5.83 10.11 7.16
N ARG A 99 6.49 11.12 6.60
CA ARG A 99 5.83 12.29 6.02
C ARG A 99 5.54 12.07 4.54
N LEU A 100 4.36 12.47 4.11
CA LEU A 100 3.97 12.44 2.70
C LEU A 100 4.30 13.78 2.04
N LYS A 101 4.88 13.74 0.85
CA LYS A 101 5.04 14.92 0.01
C LYS A 101 3.86 15.00 -0.96
N GLU A 102 3.35 16.21 -1.15
CA GLU A 102 2.27 16.46 -2.10
C GLU A 102 2.68 16.08 -3.52
N ILE A 103 1.89 15.22 -4.18
CA ILE A 103 2.19 14.66 -5.51
C ILE A 103 1.52 15.51 -6.59
N PHE A 104 0.23 15.80 -6.39
CA PHE A 104 -0.61 16.60 -7.26
C PHE A 104 -0.79 17.99 -6.67
N THR A 105 -0.38 19.00 -7.41
CA THR A 105 -0.63 20.41 -7.12
C THR A 105 -1.59 20.97 -8.17
N PRO A 106 -2.33 22.07 -7.91
CA PRO A 106 -3.29 22.62 -8.88
C PRO A 106 -2.73 22.86 -10.29
N GLY A 107 -1.41 23.06 -10.43
CA GLY A 107 -0.74 23.22 -11.73
C GLY A 107 -0.29 21.93 -12.41
N THR A 108 -0.29 20.78 -11.71
CA THR A 108 0.19 19.49 -12.24
C THR A 108 -0.92 18.49 -12.52
N LEU A 109 -2.18 18.80 -12.15
CA LEU A 109 -3.35 17.96 -12.38
C LEU A 109 -3.63 17.72 -13.87
N ARG A 110 -3.51 16.47 -14.32
CA ARG A 110 -3.74 16.09 -15.71
C ARG A 110 -4.34 14.69 -15.78
N VAL A 111 -5.34 14.53 -16.65
CA VAL A 111 -5.94 13.23 -16.96
C VAL A 111 -4.92 12.42 -17.77
N PRO A 112 -4.72 11.13 -17.46
CA PRO A 112 -3.92 10.24 -18.30
C PRO A 112 -4.35 10.32 -19.78
N THR A 113 -3.42 10.10 -20.70
CA THR A 113 -3.72 10.01 -22.15
C THR A 113 -3.42 8.64 -22.72
N THR A 114 -2.68 7.80 -21.98
CA THR A 114 -2.32 6.44 -22.38
C THR A 114 -2.68 5.44 -21.28
N HIS A 115 -2.85 4.17 -21.65
CA HIS A 115 -3.12 3.11 -20.68
C HIS A 115 -1.99 2.95 -19.65
N ASN A 116 -0.73 3.10 -20.07
CA ASN A 116 0.41 3.04 -19.15
C ASN A 116 0.37 4.16 -18.11
N GLN A 117 -0.02 5.38 -18.51
CA GLN A 117 -0.19 6.50 -17.56
C GLN A 117 -1.37 6.26 -16.60
N LEU A 118 -2.43 5.60 -17.06
CA LEU A 118 -3.53 5.18 -16.19
C LEU A 118 -3.01 4.17 -15.15
N GLN A 119 -2.27 3.15 -15.59
CA GLN A 119 -1.72 2.13 -14.70
C GLN A 119 -0.78 2.74 -13.64
N GLU A 120 0.12 3.65 -14.04
CA GLU A 120 0.96 4.38 -13.09
C GLU A 120 0.13 5.18 -12.06
N LEU A 121 -0.96 5.83 -12.51
CA LEU A 121 -1.85 6.57 -11.63
C LEU A 121 -2.63 5.67 -10.66
N GLU A 122 -3.05 4.48 -11.11
CA GLU A 122 -3.67 3.44 -10.28
C GLU A 122 -2.69 2.93 -9.21
N SER A 123 -1.42 2.71 -9.55
CA SER A 123 -0.39 2.34 -8.59
C SER A 123 -0.15 3.44 -7.55
N VAL A 124 -0.10 4.71 -7.95
CA VAL A 124 -0.02 5.85 -7.01
C VAL A 124 -1.23 5.89 -6.08
N HIS A 125 -2.43 5.64 -6.60
CA HIS A 125 -3.64 5.53 -5.79
C HIS A 125 -3.53 4.42 -4.73
N LYS A 126 -3.01 3.24 -5.09
CA LYS A 126 -2.76 2.13 -4.14
C LYS A 126 -1.76 2.52 -3.05
N VAL A 127 -0.67 3.20 -3.40
CA VAL A 127 0.32 3.71 -2.42
C VAL A 127 -0.31 4.71 -1.45
N LEU A 128 -1.16 5.62 -1.94
CA LEU A 128 -1.87 6.59 -1.10
C LEU A 128 -2.89 5.91 -0.18
N GLU A 129 -3.58 4.89 -0.68
CA GLU A 129 -4.46 4.04 0.14
C GLU A 129 -3.69 3.31 1.24
N LEU A 130 -2.52 2.75 0.92
CA LEU A 130 -1.62 2.14 1.89
C LEU A 130 -1.20 3.14 2.98
N TYR A 131 -0.82 4.37 2.62
CA TYR A 131 -0.48 5.41 3.60
C TYR A 131 -1.64 5.70 4.54
N VAL A 132 -2.85 5.89 3.99
CA VAL A 132 -4.07 6.11 4.79
C VAL A 132 -4.31 4.93 5.72
N TRP A 133 -4.19 3.69 5.24
CA TRP A 133 -4.37 2.49 6.06
C TRP A 133 -3.37 2.45 7.21
N LEU A 134 -2.08 2.65 6.94
CA LEU A 134 -1.02 2.65 7.96
C LEU A 134 -1.24 3.76 9.00
N SER A 135 -1.74 4.92 8.56
CA SER A 135 -1.99 6.04 9.48
C SER A 135 -3.03 5.74 10.54
N TYR A 136 -3.98 4.83 10.31
CA TYR A 136 -4.95 4.42 11.33
C TYR A 136 -4.37 3.44 12.36
N ARG A 137 -3.18 2.89 12.13
CA ARG A 137 -2.57 1.81 12.94
C ARG A 137 -1.34 2.31 13.69
N PHE A 138 -0.58 3.18 13.05
CA PHE A 138 0.58 3.84 13.63
C PHE A 138 0.24 5.30 13.90
N ASP A 139 -0.49 5.52 15.00
CA ASP A 139 -0.85 6.86 15.46
C ASP A 139 0.42 7.72 15.62
N ASP A 140 0.30 9.01 15.29
CA ASP A 140 1.38 10.03 15.25
C ASP A 140 2.53 9.79 14.26
N SER A 141 2.75 8.55 13.83
CA SER A 141 3.86 8.18 12.96
C SER A 141 3.58 8.47 11.49
N PHE A 142 2.30 8.55 11.09
CA PHE A 142 1.87 8.89 9.73
C PHE A 142 0.91 10.09 9.78
N PRO A 143 1.44 11.30 10.01
CA PRO A 143 0.63 12.47 10.34
C PRO A 143 -0.13 13.06 9.15
N ASP A 144 0.30 12.79 7.91
CA ASP A 144 -0.23 13.45 6.71
C ASP A 144 -1.46 12.71 6.13
N ARG A 145 -2.34 12.18 6.98
CA ARG A 145 -3.51 11.37 6.58
C ARG A 145 -4.48 12.14 5.68
N GLU A 146 -4.78 13.39 6.03
CA GLU A 146 -5.69 14.24 5.25
C GLU A 146 -5.11 14.57 3.87
N LEU A 147 -3.80 14.83 3.82
CA LEU A 147 -3.08 15.02 2.56
C LEU A 147 -3.18 13.76 1.70
N ALA A 148 -2.86 12.59 2.25
CA ALA A 148 -2.96 11.32 1.53
C ALA A 148 -4.38 11.05 1.00
N ALA A 149 -5.41 11.29 1.82
CA ALA A 149 -6.81 11.13 1.41
C ALA A 149 -7.22 12.10 0.28
N SER A 150 -6.77 13.35 0.34
CA SER A 150 -7.05 14.34 -0.71
C SER A 150 -6.38 13.97 -2.04
N GLN A 151 -5.11 13.56 -1.99
CA GLN A 151 -4.34 13.11 -3.15
C GLN A 151 -4.93 11.84 -3.76
N LYS A 152 -5.39 10.91 -2.91
CA LYS A 152 -6.10 9.70 -3.34
C LYS A 152 -7.38 10.05 -4.11
N SER A 153 -8.19 10.97 -3.57
CA SER A 153 -9.42 11.41 -4.24
C SER A 153 -9.15 12.06 -5.60
N ILE A 154 -8.03 12.78 -5.73
CA ILE A 154 -7.58 13.34 -7.01
C ILE A 154 -7.26 12.20 -7.99
N CYS A 155 -6.52 11.16 -7.58
CA CYS A 155 -6.27 10.00 -8.43
C CYS A 155 -7.58 9.37 -8.92
N SER A 156 -8.54 9.12 -8.02
CA SER A 156 -9.83 8.52 -8.38
C SER A 156 -10.56 9.35 -9.44
N MET A 157 -10.63 10.67 -9.26
CA MET A 157 -11.25 11.58 -10.24
C MET A 157 -10.57 11.51 -11.62
N LEU A 158 -9.24 11.48 -11.65
CA LEU A 158 -8.47 11.44 -12.90
C LEU A 158 -8.59 10.08 -13.61
N ILE A 159 -8.63 8.98 -12.85
CA ILE A 159 -8.89 7.61 -13.35
C ILE A 159 -10.29 7.54 -13.96
N GLU A 160 -11.32 8.02 -13.24
CA GLU A 160 -12.71 8.04 -13.71
C GLU A 160 -12.86 8.82 -15.02
N GLU A 161 -12.30 10.04 -15.10
CA GLU A 161 -12.36 10.86 -16.31
C GLU A 161 -11.63 10.22 -17.51
N TYR A 162 -10.54 9.48 -17.28
CA TYR A 162 -9.89 8.70 -18.35
C TYR A 162 -10.79 7.58 -18.86
N LEU A 163 -11.41 6.82 -17.96
CA LEU A 163 -12.28 5.71 -18.31
C LEU A 163 -13.51 6.19 -19.10
N GLU A 164 -14.17 7.26 -18.65
CA GLU A 164 -15.31 7.86 -19.36
C GLU A 164 -14.95 8.26 -20.79
N ARG A 165 -13.76 8.87 -21.00
CA ARG A 165 -13.28 9.26 -22.34
C ARG A 165 -12.97 8.06 -23.23
N SER A 166 -12.52 6.97 -22.63
CA SER A 166 -12.16 5.73 -23.33
C SER A 166 -13.38 4.92 -23.76
N GLY A 167 -14.60 5.43 -23.54
CA GLY A 167 -15.85 4.75 -23.88
C GLY A 167 -16.30 3.72 -22.85
N TRP A 168 -15.64 3.64 -21.69
CA TRP A 168 -16.14 2.83 -20.57
C TRP A 168 -17.36 3.54 -19.97
N GLN A 169 -18.53 2.96 -20.17
CA GLN A 169 -19.76 3.36 -19.47
C GLN A 169 -19.96 2.45 -18.27
N GLN A 170 -19.85 3.01 -17.05
CA GLN A 170 -20.32 2.32 -15.85
C GLN A 170 -21.82 2.05 -15.99
N GLN A 171 -22.22 0.79 -16.18
CA GLN A 171 -23.57 0.37 -15.85
C GLN A 171 -23.71 0.33 -14.32
N GLY A 172 -24.01 1.50 -13.76
CA GLY A 172 -24.60 1.64 -12.43
C GLY A 172 -23.64 1.91 -11.29
N GLN A 173 -23.34 3.20 -11.04
CA GLN A 173 -23.39 3.78 -9.70
C GLN A 173 -23.62 5.30 -9.79
N ARG A 174 -24.49 5.81 -8.90
CA ARG A 174 -25.11 7.14 -8.94
C ARG A 174 -24.23 8.22 -8.29
N ARG A 175 -24.07 9.34 -9.00
CA ARG A 175 -23.97 10.75 -8.55
C ARG A 175 -23.15 11.05 -7.29
N VAL A 176 -21.91 11.49 -7.48
CA VAL A 176 -21.25 12.44 -6.57
C VAL A 176 -20.67 13.60 -7.37
N LEU A 177 -21.16 14.80 -7.04
CA LEU A 177 -20.67 16.17 -7.29
C LEU A 177 -19.92 16.48 -8.60
N ARG A 178 -20.65 17.10 -9.54
CA ARG A 178 -20.09 17.84 -10.68
C ARG A 178 -19.59 19.22 -10.25
N THR A 179 -18.35 19.55 -10.59
CA THR A 179 -17.86 20.94 -10.75
C THR A 179 -16.67 20.98 -11.76
N PRO A 180 -16.29 22.13 -12.34
CA PRO A 180 -16.38 22.31 -13.79
C PRO A 180 -15.11 22.00 -14.58
N ARG A 181 -15.34 21.51 -15.80
CA ARG A 181 -14.37 21.37 -16.89
C ARG A 181 -13.67 22.70 -17.21
N LYS A 182 -12.33 22.70 -17.08
CA LYS A 182 -11.36 23.05 -18.13
C LYS A 182 -9.98 23.15 -17.48
N LEU A 183 -9.02 22.35 -17.95
CA LEU A 183 -7.62 22.72 -18.11
C LEU A 183 -6.94 21.57 -18.89
N ARG A 184 -6.75 21.80 -20.19
CA ARG A 184 -5.88 20.97 -21.03
C ARG A 184 -4.47 21.52 -20.89
N ARG A 185 -3.50 20.65 -20.60
CA ARG A 185 -2.12 20.68 -21.14
C ARG A 185 -1.37 19.41 -20.74
N GLU A 186 -0.28 19.12 -21.45
CA GLU A 186 0.46 17.84 -21.60
C GLU A 186 1.35 17.34 -20.44
N TYR A 187 1.26 16.05 -20.16
CA TYR A 187 1.93 15.33 -19.07
C TYR A 187 3.46 15.21 -19.26
N ASP A 188 4.23 15.32 -18.17
CA ASP A 188 5.67 15.03 -18.13
C ASP A 188 5.92 13.83 -17.19
N ALA A 189 6.04 12.64 -17.78
CA ALA A 189 6.15 11.36 -17.08
C ALA A 189 7.46 11.19 -16.26
N LEU A 190 8.42 12.10 -16.42
CA LEU A 190 9.70 12.06 -15.73
C LEU A 190 9.60 12.45 -14.24
N GLN A 191 8.57 13.20 -13.82
CA GLN A 191 8.44 13.67 -12.44
C GLN A 191 8.02 12.60 -11.42
N LEU A 192 7.18 11.63 -11.81
CA LEU A 192 6.75 10.54 -10.90
C LEU A 192 7.85 9.50 -10.69
N ARG A 193 8.59 9.14 -11.75
CA ARG A 193 9.81 8.34 -11.61
C ARG A 193 10.87 9.07 -10.79
N GLY A 194 10.92 10.40 -10.88
CA GLY A 194 11.75 11.27 -10.05
C GLY A 194 11.35 11.24 -8.58
N TYR A 195 10.05 11.28 -8.25
CA TYR A 195 9.56 11.24 -6.86
C TYR A 195 10.05 10.01 -6.09
N PHE A 196 9.95 8.82 -6.70
CA PHE A 196 10.40 7.58 -6.06
C PHE A 196 11.92 7.37 -6.13
N ARG A 197 12.64 7.97 -7.11
CA ARG A 197 14.12 7.93 -7.19
C ARG A 197 14.84 8.97 -6.34
N GLU A 198 14.31 10.20 -6.21
CA GLU A 198 14.96 11.30 -5.48
C GLU A 198 14.96 11.08 -3.96
N ILE A 199 14.02 10.28 -3.44
CA ILE A 199 14.02 9.88 -2.02
C ILE A 199 15.12 8.84 -1.74
N ASP A 200 15.41 7.95 -2.70
CA ASP A 200 16.47 6.94 -2.59
C ASP A 200 17.87 7.59 -2.55
N ALA A 201 18.07 8.66 -3.33
CA ALA A 201 19.33 9.41 -3.37
C ALA A 201 19.66 10.20 -2.09
N ARG A 202 18.71 10.37 -1.16
CA ARG A 202 18.92 11.06 0.13
C ARG A 202 18.99 10.10 1.33
N SER A 203 18.97 8.79 1.08
CA SER A 203 19.12 7.71 2.07
C SER A 203 20.56 7.20 2.16
N LYS A 204 21.51 7.83 1.44
CA LYS A 204 22.96 7.61 1.57
C LYS A 204 23.63 8.73 2.37
#